data_AF-A0A1V5HJU7-F1
#
_entry.id   AF-A0A1V5HJU7-F1
#
_cell.length_a   1.000
_cell.length_b   1.000
_cell.length_c   1.000
_cell.angle_alpha   90.00
_cell.angle_beta   90.00
_cell.angle_gamma   90.00
#
_symmetry.space_group_name_H-M   'P 1'
#
loop_
_entity.id
_entity.type
_entity.pdbx_description
1 polymer ?
#
loop_
_entity_poly.entity_id
_entity_poly.type
_entity_poly.pdbx_seq_one_letter_code
_entity_poly.pdbx_strand_id
1 'polypeptide(L)'
;MLLARLDRSKGRDWKGFASAWALSFLEQGRTTTLSGAEGLRDALLESGQRGSLEHGPGTLGTEWQTGRLQHLLLGSSPVIQGLVFGRTESLARGSLEDTVLSLRLNEAYASHAPARWKDAWRKYLWATNVAQFVRRYEFVTAEGIESGRYAGLLGDLLGAPPPRRVFAPEAESLLAHADPAVADLLIVLLGAGAPVPETGYELAREDGEIVGMAELGWEKARVAVLLLREEPFRAAFEKAGWTVFLAGANETNRDTLLAALGAGGKAEGQE
;
A
#
# COMPACT_ATOMS: atom_id res chain seq x y z
N MET A 1 15.53 -12.81 -16.97
CA MET A 1 14.29 -13.07 -16.21
C MET A 1 13.54 -11.77 -15.85
N LEU A 2 14.22 -10.70 -15.39
CA LEU A 2 13.60 -9.37 -15.13
C LEU A 2 12.99 -8.72 -16.39
N LEU A 3 13.72 -8.68 -17.51
CA LEU A 3 13.28 -8.04 -18.75
C LEU A 3 12.00 -8.66 -19.34
N ALA A 4 11.82 -9.98 -19.21
CA ALA A 4 10.62 -10.69 -19.67
C ALA A 4 9.35 -10.33 -18.87
N ARG A 5 9.50 -9.77 -17.66
CA ARG A 5 8.37 -9.26 -16.87
C ARG A 5 8.00 -7.81 -17.22
N LEU A 6 8.90 -7.06 -17.86
CA LEU A 6 8.63 -5.71 -18.35
C LEU A 6 7.86 -5.70 -19.68
N ASP A 7 7.88 -6.82 -20.42
CA ASP A 7 7.29 -6.94 -21.76
C ASP A 7 5.78 -7.29 -21.74
N ARG A 8 5.24 -7.63 -20.56
CA ARG A 8 3.79 -7.74 -20.38
C ARG A 8 3.26 -6.42 -19.88
N SER A 9 2.89 -5.50 -20.77
CA SER A 9 1.64 -4.76 -20.60
C SER A 9 1.33 -3.73 -21.70
N LYS A 10 0.11 -3.82 -22.24
CA LYS A 10 -0.65 -2.67 -22.74
C LYS A 10 -1.24 -1.82 -21.58
N GLY A 11 -0.63 -1.87 -20.39
CA GLY A 11 -1.14 -1.33 -19.13
C GLY A 11 -0.03 -1.28 -18.08
N ARG A 12 0.68 -0.15 -18.01
CA ARG A 12 1.93 0.07 -17.26
C ARG A 12 1.94 -0.57 -15.85
N ASP A 13 2.54 -1.74 -15.69
CA ASP A 13 2.77 -2.40 -14.38
C ASP A 13 3.90 -1.73 -13.60
N TRP A 14 3.59 -0.54 -13.06
CA TRP A 14 4.54 0.26 -12.28
C TRP A 14 4.97 -0.43 -10.98
N LYS A 15 4.13 -1.28 -10.39
CA LYS A 15 4.46 -2.04 -9.17
C LYS A 15 5.52 -3.10 -9.47
N GLY A 16 5.30 -3.90 -10.52
CA GLY A 16 6.27 -4.89 -10.98
C GLY A 16 7.60 -4.24 -11.39
N PHE A 17 7.54 -3.13 -12.13
CA PHE A 17 8.74 -2.36 -12.49
C PHE A 17 9.50 -1.85 -11.26
N ALA A 18 8.82 -1.20 -10.31
CA ALA A 18 9.46 -0.62 -9.14
C ALA A 18 10.07 -1.67 -8.22
N SER A 19 9.37 -2.79 -7.97
CA SER A 19 9.93 -3.89 -7.18
C SER A 19 11.12 -4.53 -7.88
N ALA A 20 11.06 -4.72 -9.20
CA ALA A 20 12.18 -5.26 -9.97
C ALA A 20 13.40 -4.31 -9.96
N TRP A 21 13.17 -3.00 -10.08
CA TRP A 21 14.19 -1.97 -9.92
C TRP A 21 14.80 -2.02 -8.52
N ALA A 22 14.00 -2.07 -7.45
CA ALA A 22 14.50 -2.15 -6.09
C ALA A 22 15.35 -3.42 -5.86
N LEU A 23 14.86 -4.57 -6.30
CA LEU A 23 15.57 -5.85 -6.14
C LEU A 23 16.86 -5.94 -6.97
N SER A 24 17.04 -5.09 -7.97
CA SER A 24 18.32 -5.00 -8.70
C SER A 24 19.48 -4.53 -7.82
N PHE A 25 19.19 -3.95 -6.65
CA PHE A 25 20.19 -3.53 -5.66
C PHE A 25 20.52 -4.61 -4.63
N LEU A 26 19.91 -5.80 -4.70
CA LEU A 26 20.28 -6.92 -3.82
C LEU A 26 21.75 -7.31 -4.03
N GLU A 27 22.46 -7.48 -2.92
CA GLU A 27 23.86 -7.88 -2.94
C GLU A 27 23.97 -9.41 -2.93
N GLN A 28 24.79 -9.96 -3.82
CA GLN A 28 24.95 -11.40 -3.94
C GLN A 28 25.46 -12.01 -2.62
N GLY A 29 24.76 -13.04 -2.14
CA GLY A 29 25.15 -13.78 -0.93
C GLY A 29 24.89 -13.05 0.39
N ARG A 30 24.33 -11.83 0.37
CA ARG A 30 23.95 -11.14 1.60
C ARG A 30 22.55 -11.53 2.06
N THR A 31 22.50 -12.38 3.08
CA THR A 31 21.24 -12.82 3.70
C THR A 31 21.25 -12.60 5.21
N THR A 32 20.05 -12.50 5.80
CA THR A 32 19.85 -12.28 7.23
C THR A 32 18.52 -12.87 7.73
N THR A 33 18.32 -12.89 9.05
CA THR A 33 17.03 -13.20 9.70
C THR A 33 16.10 -11.98 9.66
N LEU A 34 14.83 -12.14 10.04
CA LEU A 34 13.93 -10.98 10.21
C LEU A 34 14.53 -9.91 11.17
N SER A 35 14.98 -10.34 12.36
CA SER A 35 15.57 -9.44 13.35
C SER A 35 16.85 -8.74 12.84
N GLY A 36 17.66 -9.41 12.02
CA GLY A 36 18.80 -8.76 11.40
C GLY A 36 18.40 -7.73 10.32
N ALA A 37 17.33 -7.99 9.55
CA ALA A 37 16.79 -7.00 8.62
C ALA A 37 16.23 -5.77 9.36
N GLU A 38 15.51 -5.98 10.46
CA GLU A 38 15.01 -4.91 11.34
C GLU A 38 16.17 -4.09 11.92
N GLY A 39 17.21 -4.74 12.44
CA GLY A 39 18.40 -4.06 12.95
C GLY A 39 19.13 -3.22 11.88
N LEU A 40 19.20 -3.70 10.64
CA LEU A 40 19.77 -2.93 9.53
C LEU A 40 18.91 -1.70 9.18
N ARG A 41 17.58 -1.86 9.17
CA ARG A 41 16.64 -0.76 8.96
C ARG A 41 16.76 0.26 10.08
N ASP A 42 16.76 -0.17 11.34
CA ASP A 42 16.83 0.71 12.49
C ASP A 42 18.15 1.49 12.48
N ALA A 43 19.27 0.84 12.16
CA ALA A 43 20.55 1.52 11.96
C ALA A 43 20.46 2.63 10.90
N LEU A 44 19.82 2.36 9.76
CA LEU A 44 19.56 3.39 8.73
C LEU A 44 18.72 4.55 9.27
N LEU A 45 17.79 4.30 10.20
CA LEU A 45 16.90 5.31 10.80
C LEU A 45 17.49 6.00 12.04
N GLU A 46 18.60 5.53 12.59
CA GLU A 46 19.23 6.15 13.75
C GLU A 46 19.81 7.53 13.38
N SER A 47 19.33 8.57 14.06
CA SER A 47 19.71 9.97 13.80
C SER A 47 21.23 10.20 13.88
N GLY A 48 21.91 9.54 14.82
CA GLY A 48 23.34 9.66 15.03
C GLY A 48 24.22 8.91 14.02
N GLN A 49 23.65 8.03 13.19
CA GLN A 49 24.46 7.24 12.27
C GLN A 49 25.02 8.13 11.15
N ARG A 50 26.33 8.32 11.21
CA ARG A 50 27.12 9.10 10.27
C ARG A 50 28.06 8.16 9.50
N GLY A 51 27.66 7.73 8.30
CA GLY A 51 28.56 7.04 7.36
C GLY A 51 28.03 5.71 6.84
N SER A 52 28.94 4.84 6.37
CA SER A 52 28.61 3.61 5.65
C SER A 52 27.88 2.58 6.53
N LEU A 53 26.82 1.97 5.99
CA LEU A 53 26.11 0.81 6.56
C LEU A 53 26.91 -0.50 6.39
N GLU A 54 28.22 -0.41 6.17
CA GLU A 54 29.10 -1.55 5.89
C GLU A 54 29.12 -2.60 7.00
N HIS A 55 29.00 -2.16 8.25
CA HIS A 55 29.12 -2.97 9.46
C HIS A 55 27.82 -3.00 10.27
N GLY A 56 26.67 -2.79 9.62
CA GLY A 56 25.38 -2.87 10.32
C GLY A 56 25.20 -4.22 11.03
N PRO A 57 24.38 -4.28 12.10
CA PRO A 57 24.19 -5.50 12.89
C PRO A 57 23.55 -6.59 12.03
N GLY A 58 24.38 -7.48 11.47
CA GLY A 58 23.92 -8.59 10.66
C GLY A 58 23.78 -9.84 11.49
N THR A 59 22.56 -10.24 11.82
CA THR A 59 22.29 -11.59 12.34
C THR A 59 22.35 -12.56 11.16
N LEU A 60 23.21 -13.59 11.25
CA LEU A 60 23.32 -14.60 10.20
C LEU A 60 21.97 -15.33 10.04
N GLY A 61 21.47 -15.40 8.80
CA GLY A 61 20.20 -16.04 8.48
C GLY A 61 19.97 -16.10 6.98
N THR A 62 18.90 -16.79 6.56
CA THR A 62 18.56 -17.02 5.15
C THR A 62 17.16 -16.54 4.77
N GLU A 63 16.43 -15.92 5.70
CA GLU A 63 15.03 -15.52 5.50
C GLU A 63 14.89 -14.33 4.55
N TRP A 64 15.83 -13.40 4.62
CA TRP A 64 15.83 -12.17 3.83
C TRP A 64 17.13 -12.02 3.05
N GLN A 65 17.02 -11.64 1.79
CA GLN A 65 18.13 -11.09 1.00
C GLN A 65 18.17 -9.58 1.19
N THR A 66 19.38 -9.01 1.25
CA THR A 66 19.57 -7.59 1.54
C THR A 66 20.46 -6.92 0.50
N GLY A 67 20.27 -5.62 0.31
CA GLY A 67 21.04 -4.84 -0.65
C GLY A 67 21.07 -3.37 -0.32
N ARG A 68 22.04 -2.65 -0.90
CA ARG A 68 22.23 -1.21 -0.67
C ARG A 68 22.08 -0.44 -1.97
N LEU A 69 21.34 0.65 -1.92
CA LEU A 69 21.07 1.48 -3.10
C LEU A 69 22.24 2.41 -3.47
N GLN A 70 23.16 2.63 -2.52
CA GLN A 70 24.23 3.62 -2.61
C GLN A 70 25.20 3.33 -3.76
N HIS A 71 25.67 2.08 -3.89
CA HIS A 71 26.73 1.70 -4.81
C HIS A 71 26.38 1.91 -6.30
N LEU A 72 25.10 1.87 -6.65
CA LEU A 72 24.66 1.84 -8.06
C LEU A 72 23.88 3.10 -8.50
N LEU A 73 23.22 3.81 -7.58
CA LEU A 73 22.47 5.04 -7.93
C LEU A 73 23.26 6.33 -7.69
N LEU A 74 24.16 6.33 -6.70
CA LEU A 74 24.58 7.55 -6.02
C LEU A 74 26.10 7.67 -5.85
N GLY A 75 26.85 6.61 -6.16
CA GLY A 75 28.27 6.49 -5.88
C GLY A 75 28.53 6.42 -4.36
N SER A 76 29.78 6.62 -3.93
CA SER A 76 30.20 6.53 -2.53
C SER A 76 29.66 7.65 -1.62
N SER A 77 28.64 8.40 -2.04
CA SER A 77 28.13 9.56 -1.33
C SER A 77 27.22 9.13 -0.17
N PRO A 78 27.51 9.51 1.09
CA PRO A 78 26.65 9.21 2.23
C PRO A 78 25.39 10.11 2.30
N VAL A 79 25.22 11.04 1.35
CA VAL A 79 24.09 11.98 1.30
C VAL A 79 22.77 11.23 1.13
N ILE A 80 22.75 10.11 0.42
CA ILE A 80 21.54 9.29 0.27
C ILE A 80 21.92 7.87 0.61
N GLN A 81 21.17 7.28 1.51
CA GLN A 81 21.34 5.91 1.96
C GLN A 81 20.05 5.14 1.70
N GLY A 82 20.18 3.87 1.36
CA GLY A 82 19.02 3.05 1.14
C GLY A 82 19.32 1.58 1.31
N LEU A 83 18.32 0.87 1.84
CA LEU A 83 18.32 -0.57 2.01
C LEU A 83 17.15 -1.15 1.23
N VAL A 84 17.43 -2.20 0.48
CA VAL A 84 16.41 -3.07 -0.10
C VAL A 84 16.44 -4.41 0.62
N PHE A 85 15.27 -4.98 0.84
CA PHE A 85 15.09 -6.32 1.33
C PHE A 85 14.14 -7.09 0.43
N GLY A 86 14.40 -8.37 0.26
CA GLY A 86 13.49 -9.30 -0.41
C GLY A 86 13.43 -10.62 0.33
N ARG A 87 12.22 -11.09 0.65
CA ARG A 87 12.04 -12.37 1.34
C ARG A 87 12.49 -13.53 0.46
N THR A 88 13.45 -14.32 0.94
CA THR A 88 14.10 -15.40 0.16
C THR A 88 13.09 -16.37 -0.43
N GLU A 89 12.10 -16.77 0.36
CA GLU A 89 11.05 -17.70 -0.08
C GLU A 89 10.20 -17.13 -1.23
N SER A 90 9.84 -15.84 -1.16
CA SER A 90 9.06 -15.17 -2.20
C SER A 90 9.87 -14.95 -3.46
N LEU A 91 11.14 -14.57 -3.34
CA LEU A 91 12.06 -14.46 -4.46
C LEU A 91 12.28 -15.81 -5.15
N ALA A 92 12.41 -16.91 -4.39
CA ALA A 92 12.56 -18.26 -4.93
C ALA A 92 11.34 -18.69 -5.77
N ARG A 93 10.14 -18.23 -5.41
CA ARG A 93 8.91 -18.40 -6.21
C ARG A 93 8.75 -17.39 -7.35
N GLY A 94 9.68 -16.46 -7.52
CA GLY A 94 9.57 -15.38 -8.50
C GLY A 94 8.47 -14.35 -8.16
N SER A 95 8.11 -14.22 -6.90
CA SER A 95 7.22 -13.16 -6.39
C SER A 95 8.02 -11.93 -5.99
N LEU A 96 7.47 -10.74 -6.29
CA LEU A 96 8.07 -9.44 -5.95
C LEU A 96 7.31 -8.73 -4.82
N GLU A 97 6.31 -9.40 -4.22
CA GLU A 97 5.37 -8.78 -3.27
C GLU A 97 5.99 -8.45 -1.91
N ASP A 98 7.01 -9.20 -1.52
CA ASP A 98 7.76 -9.02 -0.27
C ASP A 98 9.06 -8.24 -0.50
N THR A 99 9.02 -7.33 -1.47
CA THR A 99 10.07 -6.34 -1.69
C THR A 99 9.83 -5.19 -0.71
N VAL A 100 10.86 -4.85 0.05
CA VAL A 100 10.86 -3.75 1.01
C VAL A 100 11.98 -2.77 0.66
N LEU A 101 11.70 -1.47 0.76
CA LEU A 101 12.66 -0.43 0.45
C LEU A 101 12.63 0.69 1.49
N SER A 102 13.76 1.00 2.09
CA SER A 102 13.92 2.16 2.96
C SER A 102 14.95 3.12 2.35
N LEU A 103 14.61 4.40 2.25
CA LEU A 103 15.52 5.46 1.80
C LEU A 103 15.61 6.57 2.84
N ARG A 104 16.85 7.02 3.09
CA ARG A 104 17.16 8.17 3.92
C ARG A 104 17.97 9.20 3.14
N LEU A 105 17.53 10.45 3.19
CA LEU A 105 18.35 11.61 2.83
C LEU A 105 19.08 12.10 4.08
N ASN A 106 20.39 12.32 3.98
CA ASN A 106 21.24 12.87 5.04
C ASN A 106 21.74 14.26 4.67
N GLU A 107 20.97 15.27 5.05
CA GLU A 107 21.28 16.67 4.79
C GLU A 107 22.57 17.12 5.49
N ALA A 108 22.96 16.48 6.59
CA ALA A 108 24.24 16.73 7.27
C ALA A 108 25.47 16.46 6.38
N TYR A 109 25.34 15.61 5.35
CA TYR A 109 26.37 15.37 4.36
C TYR A 109 26.26 16.25 3.12
N ALA A 110 25.29 17.17 3.09
CA ALA A 110 25.13 18.09 1.98
C ALA A 110 26.45 18.84 1.75
N SER A 111 26.95 18.76 0.52
CA SER A 111 28.11 19.53 0.13
C SER A 111 27.76 21.02 0.18
N HIS A 112 28.67 21.85 0.71
CA HIS A 112 28.60 23.31 0.57
C HIS A 112 28.69 23.76 -0.91
N ALA A 113 28.90 22.85 -1.86
CA ALA A 113 28.81 23.08 -3.29
C ALA A 113 27.36 22.88 -3.79
N PRO A 114 26.63 23.96 -4.19
CA PRO A 114 25.22 23.87 -4.55
C PRO A 114 24.91 22.90 -5.70
N ALA A 115 25.84 22.75 -6.65
CA ALA A 115 25.68 21.82 -7.77
C ALA A 115 25.65 20.35 -7.33
N ARG A 116 26.51 19.96 -6.39
CA ARG A 116 26.57 18.58 -5.85
C ARG A 116 25.36 18.28 -4.97
N TRP A 117 24.91 19.26 -4.19
CA TRP A 117 23.67 19.13 -3.43
C TRP A 117 22.45 18.96 -4.34
N LYS A 118 22.33 19.78 -5.37
CA LYS A 118 21.23 19.70 -6.35
C LYS A 118 21.20 18.36 -7.09
N ASP A 119 22.36 17.82 -7.43
CA ASP A 119 22.48 16.48 -8.04
C ASP A 119 21.99 15.38 -7.10
N ALA A 120 22.44 15.38 -5.84
CA ALA A 120 21.98 14.42 -4.84
C ALA A 120 20.45 14.52 -4.64
N TRP A 121 19.92 15.73 -4.42
CA TRP A 121 18.49 15.97 -4.27
C TRP A 121 17.66 15.43 -5.45
N ARG A 122 18.12 15.66 -6.69
CA ARG A 122 17.46 15.13 -7.89
C ARG A 122 17.42 13.61 -7.91
N LYS A 123 18.54 12.96 -7.55
CA LYS A 123 18.63 11.50 -7.49
C LYS A 123 17.75 10.93 -6.39
N TYR A 124 17.68 11.59 -5.23
CA TYR A 124 16.75 11.23 -4.16
C TYR A 124 15.30 11.28 -4.65
N LEU A 125 14.86 12.41 -5.19
CA LEU A 125 13.49 12.58 -5.70
C LEU A 125 13.16 11.58 -6.82
N TRP A 126 14.11 11.32 -7.71
CA TRP A 126 13.93 10.32 -8.75
C TRP A 126 13.74 8.93 -8.15
N ALA A 127 14.58 8.55 -7.17
CA ALA A 127 14.49 7.26 -6.50
C ALA A 127 13.16 7.12 -5.75
N THR A 128 12.71 8.14 -5.02
CA THR A 128 11.41 8.12 -4.34
C THR A 128 10.24 8.01 -5.32
N ASN A 129 10.31 8.68 -6.48
CA ASN A 129 9.26 8.60 -7.51
C ASN A 129 9.12 7.21 -8.13
N VAL A 130 10.21 6.45 -8.24
CA VAL A 130 10.15 5.06 -8.68
C VAL A 130 9.70 4.17 -7.52
N ALA A 131 10.31 4.36 -6.36
CA ALA A 131 10.11 3.57 -5.16
C ALA A 131 8.69 3.63 -4.58
N GLN A 132 7.95 4.72 -4.80
CA GLN A 132 6.58 4.87 -4.26
C GLN A 132 5.59 3.79 -4.74
N PHE A 133 5.94 3.06 -5.81
CA PHE A 133 5.14 1.95 -6.33
C PHE A 133 5.54 0.59 -5.76
N VAL A 134 6.62 0.50 -4.97
CA VAL A 134 6.94 -0.68 -4.16
C VAL A 134 5.84 -0.84 -3.11
N ARG A 135 5.48 -2.08 -2.76
CA ARG A 135 4.39 -2.32 -1.80
C ARG A 135 4.73 -1.85 -0.38
N ARG A 136 5.99 -1.99 0.02
CA ARG A 136 6.51 -1.65 1.34
C ARG A 136 7.68 -0.71 1.17
N TYR A 137 7.44 0.57 1.44
CA TYR A 137 8.50 1.56 1.38
C TYR A 137 8.38 2.59 2.49
N GLU A 138 9.51 3.23 2.78
CA GLU A 138 9.56 4.43 3.60
C GLU A 138 10.65 5.37 3.09
N PHE A 139 10.36 6.67 3.11
CA PHE A 139 11.28 7.73 2.74
C PHE A 139 11.38 8.71 3.89
N VAL A 140 12.60 8.95 4.36
CA VAL A 140 12.86 9.82 5.50
C VAL A 140 14.01 10.77 5.21
N THR A 141 14.08 11.84 5.96
CA THR A 141 15.28 12.68 6.03
C THR A 141 15.85 12.71 7.43
N ALA A 142 17.16 12.94 7.56
CA ALA A 142 17.84 12.96 8.85
C ALA A 142 17.25 14.06 9.75
N GLU A 143 16.99 15.25 9.19
CA GLU A 143 16.33 16.34 9.91
C GLU A 143 14.91 15.93 10.37
N GLY A 144 14.15 15.25 9.51
CA GLY A 144 12.81 14.78 9.86
C GLY A 144 12.80 13.73 10.98
N ILE A 145 13.80 12.85 11.03
CA ILE A 145 14.01 11.90 12.13
C ILE A 145 14.34 12.65 13.42
N GLU A 146 15.34 13.55 13.39
CA GLU A 146 15.78 14.32 14.56
C GLU A 146 14.66 15.17 15.17
N SER A 147 13.79 15.73 14.32
CA SER A 147 12.64 16.51 14.75
C SER A 147 11.41 15.67 15.12
N GLY A 148 11.50 14.34 15.06
CA GLY A 148 10.40 13.43 15.41
C GLY A 148 9.21 13.45 14.44
N ARG A 149 9.34 14.04 13.24
CA ARG A 149 8.25 14.19 12.25
C ARG A 149 7.68 12.85 11.77
N TYR A 150 8.44 11.77 11.91
CA TYR A 150 8.06 10.42 11.44
C TYR A 150 7.58 9.47 12.54
N ALA A 151 7.50 9.90 13.81
CA ALA A 151 7.21 9.03 14.95
C ALA A 151 5.89 8.23 14.83
N GLY A 152 4.90 8.75 14.09
CA GLY A 152 3.63 8.06 13.81
C GLY A 152 3.53 7.43 12.40
N LEU A 153 4.55 7.61 11.56
CA LEU A 153 4.57 7.10 10.17
C LEU A 153 5.45 5.86 10.01
N LEU A 154 6.45 5.70 10.87
CA LEU A 154 7.32 4.52 10.87
C LEU A 154 6.64 3.41 11.66
N GLY A 155 6.23 2.36 10.94
CA GLY A 155 5.63 1.15 11.51
C GLY A 155 6.46 -0.09 11.22
N ASP A 156 5.82 -1.25 11.34
CA ASP A 156 6.40 -2.54 10.98
C ASP A 156 6.48 -2.71 9.45
N LEU A 157 7.65 -2.40 8.90
CA LEU A 157 7.90 -2.47 7.46
C LEU A 157 8.26 -3.89 6.99
N LEU A 158 8.97 -4.66 7.83
CA LEU A 158 9.59 -5.95 7.48
C LEU A 158 8.82 -7.17 7.99
N GLY A 159 7.95 -7.00 8.96
CA GLY A 159 7.11 -8.06 9.49
C GLY A 159 6.11 -8.58 8.48
N ALA A 160 5.25 -9.49 8.94
CA ALA A 160 4.29 -10.15 8.07
C ALA A 160 3.40 -9.11 7.37
N PRO A 161 3.18 -9.24 6.06
CA PRO A 161 2.08 -8.52 5.46
C PRO A 161 0.79 -8.80 6.21
N PRO A 162 -0.05 -7.78 6.44
CA PRO A 162 -1.41 -8.07 6.82
C PRO A 162 -1.92 -9.09 5.79
N PRO A 163 -2.53 -10.20 6.25
CA PRO A 163 -2.87 -11.33 5.40
C PRO A 163 -3.51 -10.80 4.13
N ARG A 164 -2.97 -11.21 2.97
CA ARG A 164 -3.52 -10.81 1.68
C ARG A 164 -4.94 -11.33 1.66
N ARG A 165 -5.91 -10.42 1.80
CA ARG A 165 -7.32 -10.78 1.66
C ARG A 165 -7.50 -11.14 0.19
N VAL A 166 -7.58 -12.43 -0.08
CA VAL A 166 -7.85 -12.94 -1.41
C VAL A 166 -9.35 -12.71 -1.62
N PHE A 167 -9.67 -11.68 -2.37
CA PHE A 167 -11.02 -11.47 -2.86
C PHE A 167 -11.18 -12.17 -4.21
N ALA A 168 -12.43 -12.47 -4.59
CA ALA A 168 -12.70 -12.88 -5.95
C ALA A 168 -12.26 -11.75 -6.93
N PRO A 169 -11.82 -12.05 -8.17
CA PRO A 169 -11.34 -11.06 -9.12
C PRO A 169 -12.29 -9.86 -9.34
N GLU A 170 -13.59 -10.12 -9.26
CA GLU A 170 -14.67 -9.12 -9.37
C GLU A 170 -14.59 -8.09 -8.23
N ALA A 171 -14.27 -8.55 -7.03
CA ALA A 171 -14.11 -7.70 -5.85
C ALA A 171 -12.78 -6.91 -5.85
N GLU A 172 -11.70 -7.46 -6.43
CA GLU A 172 -10.46 -6.69 -6.63
C GLU A 172 -10.67 -5.53 -7.63
N SER A 173 -11.37 -5.79 -8.74
CA SER A 173 -11.72 -4.75 -9.71
C SER A 173 -12.60 -3.68 -9.06
N LEU A 174 -13.59 -4.09 -8.26
CA LEU A 174 -14.48 -3.16 -7.57
C LEU A 174 -13.73 -2.25 -6.59
N LEU A 175 -12.82 -2.81 -5.78
CA LEU A 175 -11.98 -2.04 -4.85
C LEU A 175 -11.08 -1.02 -5.55
N ALA A 176 -10.69 -1.26 -6.80
CA ALA A 176 -9.87 -0.34 -7.57
C ALA A 176 -10.67 0.89 -8.10
N HIS A 177 -12.00 0.77 -8.20
CA HIS A 177 -12.87 1.83 -8.70
C HIS A 177 -13.66 2.54 -7.60
N ALA A 178 -13.78 1.92 -6.43
CA ALA A 178 -14.46 2.50 -5.28
C ALA A 178 -13.73 3.74 -4.73
N ASP A 179 -14.50 4.74 -4.29
CA ASP A 179 -13.97 5.92 -3.61
C ASP A 179 -13.22 5.51 -2.31
N PRO A 180 -12.05 6.10 -2.02
CA PRO A 180 -11.29 5.80 -0.81
C PRO A 180 -12.11 5.90 0.48
N ALA A 181 -13.15 6.74 0.52
CA ALA A 181 -14.02 6.89 1.69
C ALA A 181 -14.84 5.63 2.04
N VAL A 182 -15.03 4.70 1.10
CA VAL A 182 -15.75 3.44 1.33
C VAL A 182 -14.87 2.20 1.22
N ALA A 183 -13.60 2.34 0.83
CA ALA A 183 -12.69 1.22 0.56
C ALA A 183 -12.52 0.31 1.77
N ASP A 184 -12.25 0.86 2.95
CA ASP A 184 -12.05 0.07 4.18
C ASP A 184 -13.34 -0.67 4.60
N LEU A 185 -14.48 0.02 4.51
CA LEU A 185 -15.79 -0.56 4.80
C LEU A 185 -16.08 -1.74 3.87
N LEU A 186 -15.87 -1.55 2.57
CA LEU A 186 -16.05 -2.56 1.54
C LEU A 186 -15.13 -3.77 1.75
N ILE A 187 -13.86 -3.55 2.08
CA ILE A 187 -12.90 -4.61 2.44
C ILE A 187 -13.39 -5.44 3.63
N VAL A 188 -13.99 -4.78 4.63
CA VAL A 188 -14.53 -5.44 5.82
C VAL A 188 -15.81 -6.23 5.50
N LEU A 189 -16.72 -5.69 4.68
CA LEU A 189 -17.95 -6.35 4.25
C LEU A 189 -17.68 -7.58 3.39
N LEU A 190 -16.84 -7.45 2.37
CA LEU A 190 -16.46 -8.57 1.51
C LEU A 190 -15.73 -9.66 2.30
N GLY A 191 -14.87 -9.28 3.24
CA GLY A 191 -14.21 -10.20 4.16
C GLY A 191 -15.18 -10.93 5.11
N ALA A 192 -16.40 -10.40 5.29
CA ALA A 192 -17.48 -11.01 6.06
C ALA A 192 -18.42 -11.88 5.20
N GLY A 193 -18.17 -12.00 3.90
CA GLY A 193 -19.04 -12.74 2.97
C GLY A 193 -20.26 -11.95 2.49
N ALA A 194 -20.26 -10.62 2.62
CA ALA A 194 -21.30 -9.79 2.03
C ALA A 194 -21.35 -9.98 0.50
N PRO A 195 -22.53 -9.89 -0.13
CA PRO A 195 -22.64 -9.84 -1.58
C PRO A 195 -21.80 -8.69 -2.16
N VAL A 196 -21.27 -8.88 -3.36
CA VAL A 196 -20.51 -7.82 -4.06
C VAL A 196 -21.49 -6.72 -4.50
N PRO A 197 -21.26 -5.44 -4.14
CA PRO A 197 -22.08 -4.32 -4.62
C PRO A 197 -21.80 -4.01 -6.10
N GLU A 198 -22.58 -3.09 -6.64
CA GLU A 198 -22.21 -2.31 -7.82
C GLU A 198 -21.61 -0.97 -7.37
N THR A 199 -20.46 -0.57 -7.93
CA THR A 199 -19.84 0.74 -7.69
C THR A 199 -20.37 1.79 -8.66
N GLY A 200 -20.71 2.98 -8.15
CA GLY A 200 -21.31 4.05 -8.95
C GLY A 200 -22.72 3.71 -9.43
N TYR A 201 -23.55 3.15 -8.53
CA TYR A 201 -24.90 2.71 -8.84
C TYR A 201 -25.81 3.89 -9.18
N GLU A 202 -26.51 3.78 -10.31
CA GLU A 202 -27.46 4.76 -10.80
C GLU A 202 -28.89 4.30 -10.50
N LEU A 203 -29.63 5.08 -9.70
CA LEU A 203 -31.05 4.85 -9.46
C LEU A 203 -31.85 5.44 -10.63
N ALA A 204 -32.40 4.57 -11.48
CA ALA A 204 -33.27 4.97 -12.58
C ALA A 204 -34.77 4.83 -12.24
N ARG A 205 -35.60 5.71 -12.80
CA ARG A 205 -37.07 5.56 -12.87
C ARG A 205 -37.49 4.57 -13.95
N GLU A 206 -38.77 4.23 -13.99
CA GLU A 206 -39.35 3.33 -15.00
C GLU A 206 -39.18 3.82 -16.44
N ASP A 207 -39.05 5.13 -16.64
CA ASP A 207 -38.78 5.76 -17.94
C ASP A 207 -37.28 5.82 -18.30
N GLY A 208 -36.41 5.32 -17.43
CA GLY A 208 -34.95 5.33 -17.59
C GLY A 208 -34.27 6.62 -17.14
N GLU A 209 -35.00 7.58 -16.56
CA GLU A 209 -34.40 8.80 -15.99
C GLU A 209 -33.59 8.45 -14.73
N ILE A 210 -32.30 8.81 -14.71
CA ILE A 210 -31.45 8.68 -13.52
C ILE A 210 -31.83 9.78 -12.52
N VAL A 211 -32.30 9.37 -11.34
CA VAL A 211 -32.79 10.25 -10.28
C VAL A 211 -31.92 10.24 -9.03
N GLY A 212 -30.88 9.42 -9.01
CA GLY A 212 -29.89 9.41 -7.94
C GLY A 212 -28.67 8.58 -8.29
N MET A 213 -27.56 8.85 -7.61
CA MET A 213 -26.34 8.07 -7.68
C MET A 213 -25.90 7.68 -6.27
N ALA A 214 -25.31 6.50 -6.16
CA ALA A 214 -24.72 5.99 -4.94
C ALA A 214 -23.35 5.37 -5.25
N GLU A 215 -22.35 5.64 -4.42
CA GLU A 215 -21.05 5.01 -4.55
C GLU A 215 -21.12 3.48 -4.49
N LEU A 216 -21.94 2.90 -3.61
CA LEU A 216 -22.19 1.45 -3.56
C LEU A 216 -23.69 1.15 -3.58
N GLY A 217 -24.12 0.25 -4.47
CA GLY A 217 -25.50 -0.22 -4.57
C GLY A 217 -25.61 -1.75 -4.50
N TRP A 218 -26.49 -2.25 -3.63
CA TRP A 218 -26.93 -3.65 -3.61
C TRP A 218 -28.38 -3.73 -4.05
N GLU A 219 -28.61 -3.85 -5.36
CA GLU A 219 -29.96 -3.81 -5.94
C GLU A 219 -30.92 -4.83 -5.34
N LYS A 220 -30.48 -6.09 -5.20
CA LYS A 220 -31.31 -7.17 -4.65
C LYS A 220 -31.71 -6.92 -3.18
N ALA A 221 -30.82 -6.31 -2.40
CA ALA A 221 -31.07 -6.00 -0.99
C ALA A 221 -31.72 -4.63 -0.79
N ARG A 222 -31.81 -3.81 -1.86
CA ARG A 222 -32.23 -2.41 -1.80
C ARG A 222 -31.45 -1.63 -0.73
N VAL A 223 -30.13 -1.79 -0.71
CA VAL A 223 -29.22 -1.05 0.18
C VAL A 223 -28.29 -0.18 -0.65
N ALA A 224 -28.14 1.09 -0.28
CA ALA A 224 -27.22 2.02 -0.92
C ALA A 224 -26.30 2.69 0.12
N VAL A 225 -25.03 2.87 -0.21
CA VAL A 225 -24.09 3.70 0.54
C VAL A 225 -23.73 4.89 -0.33
N LEU A 226 -24.09 6.08 0.14
CA LEU A 226 -23.84 7.35 -0.52
C LEU A 226 -22.61 7.99 0.07
N LEU A 227 -21.85 8.70 -0.76
CA LEU A 227 -20.84 9.63 -0.29
C LEU A 227 -21.51 10.92 0.17
N LEU A 228 -20.78 11.74 0.94
CA LEU A 228 -21.30 13.03 1.42
C LEU A 228 -21.79 13.92 0.27
N ARG A 229 -21.09 13.88 -0.88
CA ARG A 229 -21.48 14.62 -2.09
C ARG A 229 -22.77 14.11 -2.75
N GLU A 230 -23.17 12.87 -2.46
CA GLU A 230 -24.35 12.20 -3.02
C GLU A 230 -25.56 12.29 -2.08
N GLU A 231 -25.38 12.79 -0.85
CA GLU A 231 -26.45 12.94 0.15
C GLU A 231 -27.75 13.58 -0.39
N PRO A 232 -27.72 14.58 -1.31
CA PRO A 232 -28.95 15.10 -1.91
C PRO A 232 -29.84 14.04 -2.61
N PHE A 233 -29.27 12.91 -3.04
CA PHE A 233 -30.01 11.80 -3.65
C PHE A 233 -30.65 10.85 -2.64
N ARG A 234 -30.34 10.97 -1.34
CA ARG A 234 -30.89 10.11 -0.27
C ARG A 234 -32.40 9.99 -0.35
N ALA A 235 -33.10 11.12 -0.45
CA ALA A 235 -34.56 11.14 -0.48
C ALA A 235 -35.15 10.38 -1.69
N ALA A 236 -34.44 10.37 -2.83
CA ALA A 236 -34.86 9.62 -4.02
C ALA A 236 -34.76 8.10 -3.78
N PHE A 237 -33.65 7.65 -3.20
CA PHE A 237 -33.45 6.25 -2.82
C PHE A 237 -34.46 5.78 -1.76
N GLU A 238 -34.64 6.55 -0.68
CA GLU A 238 -35.59 6.22 0.39
C GLU A 238 -37.02 6.15 -0.13
N LYS A 239 -37.42 7.08 -1.01
CA LYS A 239 -38.73 7.05 -1.68
C LYS A 239 -38.89 5.82 -2.60
N ALA A 240 -37.79 5.35 -3.19
CA ALA A 240 -37.75 4.11 -3.97
C ALA A 240 -37.63 2.84 -3.10
N GLY A 241 -37.75 2.96 -1.77
CA GLY A 241 -37.75 1.83 -0.84
C GLY A 241 -36.36 1.30 -0.49
N TRP A 242 -35.30 2.06 -0.74
CA TRP A 242 -33.95 1.67 -0.38
C TRP A 242 -33.58 2.09 1.05
N THR A 243 -32.79 1.25 1.71
CA THR A 243 -32.10 1.60 2.95
C THR A 243 -30.82 2.34 2.60
N VAL A 244 -30.67 3.58 3.09
CA VAL A 244 -29.59 4.48 2.68
C VAL A 244 -28.65 4.78 3.83
N PHE A 245 -27.37 4.50 3.61
CA PHE A 245 -26.27 4.80 4.51
C PHE A 245 -25.39 5.91 3.95
N LEU A 246 -24.74 6.68 4.83
CA LEU A 246 -23.80 7.74 4.44
C LEU A 246 -22.38 7.33 4.81
N ALA A 247 -21.46 7.38 3.86
CA ALA A 247 -20.05 7.06 4.10
C ALA A 247 -19.46 7.97 5.18
N GLY A 248 -18.78 7.37 6.16
CA GLY A 248 -18.14 8.09 7.27
C GLY A 248 -19.08 8.48 8.42
N ALA A 249 -20.39 8.25 8.31
CA ALA A 249 -21.32 8.43 9.42
C ALA A 249 -21.21 7.26 10.42
N ASN A 250 -21.39 7.52 11.72
CA ASN A 250 -21.18 6.52 12.78
C ASN A 250 -22.12 5.32 12.68
N GLU A 251 -23.33 5.55 12.18
CA GLU A 251 -24.35 4.54 11.91
C GLU A 251 -24.01 3.62 10.73
N THR A 252 -23.10 4.07 9.84
CA THR A 252 -22.62 3.31 8.69
C THR A 252 -21.40 2.50 9.09
N ASN A 253 -21.65 1.31 9.65
CA ASN A 253 -20.60 0.38 10.05
C ASN A 253 -20.88 -1.03 9.52
N ARG A 254 -19.91 -1.92 9.73
CA ARG A 254 -19.97 -3.31 9.26
C ARG A 254 -21.28 -3.99 9.67
N ASP A 255 -21.64 -3.92 10.95
CA ASP A 255 -22.70 -4.76 11.51
C ASP A 255 -24.08 -4.28 11.06
N THR A 256 -24.28 -2.96 11.00
CA THR A 256 -25.54 -2.38 10.50
C THR A 256 -25.75 -2.67 9.02
N LEU A 257 -24.69 -2.60 8.21
CA LEU A 257 -24.76 -2.95 6.78
C LEU A 257 -24.95 -4.45 6.56
N LEU A 258 -24.26 -5.33 7.28
CA LEU A 258 -24.48 -6.77 7.17
C LEU A 258 -25.90 -7.18 7.57
N ALA A 259 -26.46 -6.53 8.60
CA ALA A 259 -27.85 -6.71 8.98
C ALA A 259 -28.81 -6.27 7.86
N ALA A 260 -28.59 -5.09 7.26
CA ALA A 260 -29.40 -4.58 6.15
C ALA A 260 -29.30 -5.44 4.89
N LEU A 261 -28.14 -6.05 4.64
CA LEU A 261 -27.91 -6.98 3.52
C LEU A 261 -28.50 -8.38 3.77
N GLY A 262 -29.08 -8.65 4.95
CA GLY A 262 -29.59 -9.96 5.32
C GLY A 262 -28.49 -11.01 5.54
N ALA A 263 -27.23 -10.59 5.69
CA ALA A 263 -26.07 -11.47 5.83
C ALA A 263 -25.80 -11.91 7.29
N GLY A 264 -26.61 -11.45 8.25
CA GLY A 264 -26.43 -11.71 9.69
C GLY A 264 -27.14 -12.94 10.27
N GLY A 265 -27.60 -13.90 9.47
CA GLY A 265 -28.53 -14.94 9.95
C GLY A 265 -28.46 -16.32 9.28
N LYS A 266 -27.27 -16.84 8.98
CA LYS A 266 -27.07 -18.28 8.71
C LYS A 266 -25.80 -18.82 9.37
N ALA A 267 -25.78 -18.81 10.68
CA ALA A 267 -24.98 -19.72 11.48
C ALA A 267 -25.92 -20.28 12.55
N GLU A 268 -26.49 -21.45 12.29
CA GLU A 268 -26.91 -22.50 13.23
C GLU A 268 -28.07 -23.33 12.65
N GLY A 269 -27.83 -24.65 12.58
CA GLY A 269 -28.86 -25.68 12.56
C GLY A 269 -29.50 -26.00 11.21
N GLN A 270 -29.11 -27.13 10.62
CA GLN A 270 -30.05 -28.23 10.41
C GLN A 270 -29.30 -29.53 10.09
N GLU A 271 -29.83 -30.58 10.70
CA GLU A 271 -29.33 -31.95 10.91
C GLU A 271 -29.08 -32.76 9.64
#